data_AF-A0A955AD83-F1
#
_entry.id   AF-A0A955AD83-F1
#
_cell.length_a   1.000
_cell.length_b   1.000
_cell.length_c   1.000
_cell.angle_alpha   90.00
_cell.angle_beta   90.00
_cell.angle_gamma   90.00
#
_symmetry.space_group_name_H-M   'P 1'
#
loop_
_entity.id
_entity.type
_entity.pdbx_description
1 polymer ?
#
loop_
_entity_poly.entity_id
_entity_poly.type
_entity_poly.pdbx_seq_one_letter_code
_entity_poly.pdbx_strand_id
1 'polypeptide(L)'
;GVQYITNSPVMRIDVANGQVQGVQTVDGLYQAPVVINAGGPWSYLLAELANTPLSTAAIGHYYLTTRPDPEHPVDRLSPAVRDRHLRIYTRPESGGLIVGMYEAEPQVVDMSGLPANFDMSAMKVARDNLHVAYLLDAAHQRFPWITERTPMTITTGIMTFTPDGHPFCGTMPNVQGLFYCSGFSGHGIVQSPTIGKIMAELVLDGKSSYDIRHIDADRYWDLPGYQERQDVSQKCLTMAGNYYGRVEGKSAGPHS
;
A
#
# COMPACT_ATOMS: atom_id res chain seq x y z
N GLY A 1 -26.27 2.90 -10.10
CA GLY A 1 -25.87 3.19 -11.48
C GLY A 1 -24.50 2.59 -11.84
N VAL A 2 -23.55 2.58 -10.91
CA VAL A 2 -22.23 1.93 -11.11
C VAL A 2 -22.38 0.42 -11.33
N GLN A 3 -21.59 -0.12 -12.26
CA GLN A 3 -21.47 -1.56 -12.51
C GLN A 3 -20.12 -2.05 -11.96
N TYR A 4 -20.14 -3.17 -11.24
CA TYR A 4 -18.95 -3.82 -10.72
C TYR A 4 -18.74 -5.12 -11.49
N ILE A 5 -17.59 -5.24 -12.15
CA ILE A 5 -17.18 -6.46 -12.87
C ILE A 5 -15.93 -6.98 -12.16
N THR A 6 -16.08 -8.11 -11.46
CA THR A 6 -14.99 -8.79 -10.76
C THR A 6 -14.50 -9.99 -11.57
N ASN A 7 -13.33 -10.53 -11.22
CA ASN A 7 -12.70 -11.64 -11.94
C ASN A 7 -12.39 -11.35 -13.43
N SER A 8 -12.29 -10.07 -13.80
CA SER A 8 -12.01 -9.59 -15.15
C SER A 8 -10.70 -8.78 -15.17
N PRO A 9 -9.53 -9.43 -15.06
CA PRO A 9 -8.25 -8.74 -15.03
C PRO A 9 -7.99 -7.95 -16.33
N VAL A 10 -7.43 -6.76 -16.18
CA VAL A 10 -6.99 -5.92 -17.31
C VAL A 10 -5.69 -6.49 -17.88
N MET A 11 -5.70 -6.78 -19.17
CA MET A 11 -4.56 -7.35 -19.90
C MET A 11 -3.85 -6.31 -20.78
N ARG A 12 -4.55 -5.23 -21.17
CA ARG A 12 -4.00 -4.11 -21.95
C ARG A 12 -4.80 -2.84 -21.68
N ILE A 13 -4.13 -1.70 -21.65
CA ILE A 13 -4.77 -0.38 -21.73
C ILE A 13 -4.71 0.05 -23.19
N ASP A 14 -5.86 0.29 -23.81
CA ASP A 14 -5.93 0.65 -25.23
C ASP A 14 -5.69 2.15 -25.40
N VAL A 15 -4.67 2.52 -26.16
CA VAL A 15 -4.26 3.92 -26.38
C VAL A 15 -4.12 4.16 -27.88
N ALA A 16 -4.88 5.12 -28.39
CA ALA A 16 -4.84 5.55 -29.78
C ALA A 16 -4.58 7.06 -29.85
N ASN A 17 -3.63 7.48 -30.68
CA ASN A 17 -3.26 8.89 -30.86
C ASN A 17 -2.97 9.65 -29.54
N GLY A 18 -2.34 8.98 -28.58
CA GLY A 18 -2.03 9.56 -27.26
C GLY A 18 -3.24 9.72 -26.34
N GLN A 19 -4.36 9.05 -26.61
CA GLN A 19 -5.57 9.08 -25.79
C GLN A 19 -6.06 7.66 -25.47
N VAL A 20 -6.47 7.43 -24.22
CA VAL A 20 -7.06 6.16 -23.79
C VAL A 20 -8.39 5.93 -24.52
N GLN A 21 -8.61 4.69 -24.98
CA GLN A 21 -9.85 4.26 -25.63
C GLN A 21 -10.62 3.24 -24.77
N GLY A 22 -9.97 2.68 -23.75
CA GLY A 22 -10.56 1.70 -22.85
C GLY A 22 -9.55 0.70 -22.31
N VAL A 23 -10.06 -0.43 -21.82
CA VAL A 23 -9.25 -1.55 -21.30
C VAL A 23 -9.66 -2.86 -21.95
N GLN A 24 -8.67 -3.65 -22.36
CA GLN A 24 -8.87 -5.02 -22.80
C GLN A 24 -8.78 -5.95 -21.59
N THR A 25 -9.76 -6.84 -21.47
CA THR A 25 -9.80 -7.90 -20.47
C THR A 25 -9.91 -9.26 -21.17
N VAL A 26 -9.94 -10.35 -20.38
CA VAL A 26 -10.24 -11.69 -20.89
C VAL A 26 -11.67 -11.82 -21.45
N ASP A 27 -12.60 -10.99 -20.96
CA ASP A 27 -14.02 -11.03 -21.36
C ASP A 27 -14.33 -10.13 -22.56
N GLY A 28 -13.40 -9.26 -22.95
CA GLY A 28 -13.55 -8.35 -24.08
C GLY A 28 -12.98 -6.96 -23.82
N LEU A 29 -13.27 -6.06 -24.76
CA LEU A 29 -12.91 -4.65 -24.71
C LEU A 29 -14.00 -3.86 -23.98
N TYR A 30 -13.62 -3.14 -22.94
CA TYR A 30 -14.46 -2.12 -22.31
C TYR A 30 -14.01 -0.75 -22.78
N GLN A 31 -14.80 -0.12 -23.65
CA GLN A 31 -14.50 1.22 -24.17
C GLN A 31 -14.79 2.28 -23.13
N ALA A 32 -13.83 3.18 -22.91
CA ALA A 32 -13.98 4.29 -21.99
C ALA A 32 -13.06 5.45 -22.40
N PRO A 33 -13.56 6.70 -22.40
CA PRO A 33 -12.73 7.88 -22.67
C PRO A 33 -11.80 8.24 -21.50
N VAL A 34 -12.03 7.62 -20.33
CA VAL A 34 -11.25 7.80 -19.10
C VAL A 34 -10.99 6.43 -18.46
N VAL A 35 -9.75 6.18 -18.05
CA VAL A 35 -9.32 5.02 -17.29
C VAL A 35 -8.57 5.49 -16.06
N ILE A 36 -8.91 4.95 -14.88
CA ILE A 36 -8.22 5.25 -13.62
C ILE A 36 -7.50 3.99 -13.13
N ASN A 37 -6.18 4.02 -13.09
CA ASN A 37 -5.36 2.98 -12.48
C ASN A 37 -5.38 3.15 -10.94
N ALA A 38 -6.29 2.40 -10.31
CA ALA A 38 -6.37 2.23 -8.86
C ALA A 38 -5.97 0.80 -8.43
N GLY A 39 -5.05 0.16 -9.17
CA GLY A 39 -4.69 -1.26 -9.03
C GLY A 39 -3.87 -1.63 -7.78
N GLY A 40 -3.76 -0.74 -6.79
CA GLY A 40 -3.06 -1.03 -5.53
C GLY A 40 -1.64 -1.57 -5.78
N PRO A 41 -1.26 -2.73 -5.23
CA PRO A 41 0.07 -3.29 -5.44
C PRO A 41 0.41 -3.62 -6.90
N TRP A 42 -0.59 -3.84 -7.77
CA TRP A 42 -0.40 -4.06 -9.21
C TRP A 42 -0.33 -2.76 -10.02
N SER A 43 -0.44 -1.58 -9.40
CA SER A 43 -0.56 -0.32 -10.14
C SER A 43 0.62 -0.09 -11.09
N TYR A 44 1.83 -0.50 -10.70
CA TYR A 44 2.99 -0.35 -11.57
C TYR A 44 2.96 -1.26 -12.80
N LEU A 45 2.45 -2.48 -12.68
CA LEU A 45 2.32 -3.43 -13.81
C LEU A 45 1.28 -2.91 -14.80
N LEU A 46 0.17 -2.36 -14.28
CA LEU A 46 -0.86 -1.74 -15.09
C LEU A 46 -0.33 -0.47 -15.80
N ALA A 47 0.58 0.26 -15.17
CA ALA A 47 1.19 1.45 -15.75
C ALA A 47 2.11 1.11 -16.95
N GLU A 48 2.80 -0.02 -16.88
CA GLU A 48 3.64 -0.55 -17.95
C GLU A 48 2.80 -0.89 -19.21
N LEU A 49 1.54 -1.32 -19.06
CA LEU A 49 0.63 -1.58 -20.19
C LEU A 49 0.34 -0.34 -21.05
N ALA A 50 0.56 0.86 -20.51
CA ALA A 50 0.37 2.14 -21.21
C ALA A 50 1.67 2.92 -21.41
N ASN A 51 2.85 2.29 -21.20
CA ASN A 51 4.16 2.95 -21.26
C ASN A 51 4.25 4.22 -20.40
N THR A 52 3.63 4.21 -19.22
CA THR A 52 3.64 5.34 -18.28
C THR A 52 4.17 4.89 -16.92
N PRO A 53 5.50 4.66 -16.77
CA PRO A 53 6.08 4.07 -15.56
C PRO A 53 5.62 4.79 -14.28
N LEU A 54 5.09 4.02 -13.33
CA LEU A 54 4.64 4.54 -12.05
C LEU A 54 5.60 4.11 -10.94
N SER A 55 6.22 5.08 -10.27
CA SER A 55 7.25 4.87 -9.24
C SER A 55 6.68 4.31 -7.92
N THR A 56 6.14 3.10 -7.96
CA THR A 56 5.58 2.38 -6.80
C THR A 56 6.27 1.02 -6.61
N ALA A 57 6.30 0.54 -5.37
CA ALA A 57 6.71 -0.84 -5.06
C ALA A 57 5.69 -1.50 -4.11
N ALA A 58 5.48 -2.80 -4.30
CA ALA A 58 4.70 -3.62 -3.40
C ALA A 58 5.60 -4.13 -2.27
N ILE A 59 5.24 -3.85 -1.02
CA ILE A 59 6.03 -4.18 0.16
C ILE A 59 5.19 -5.00 1.13
N GLY A 60 5.79 -6.06 1.68
CA GLY A 60 5.16 -6.92 2.68
C GLY A 60 4.88 -6.18 4.00
N HIS A 61 3.80 -6.55 4.68
CA HIS A 61 3.36 -5.93 5.94
C HIS A 61 2.86 -6.97 6.92
N TYR A 62 3.41 -7.03 8.12
CA TYR A 62 3.04 -8.03 9.13
C TYR A 62 2.17 -7.44 10.22
N TYR A 63 1.13 -8.19 10.60
CA TYR A 63 0.26 -7.84 11.71
C TYR A 63 -0.32 -9.08 12.39
N LEU A 64 -0.70 -8.92 13.65
CA LEU A 64 -1.43 -9.91 14.42
C LEU A 64 -2.77 -9.34 14.85
N THR A 65 -3.76 -10.22 15.04
CA THR A 65 -5.05 -9.90 15.63
C THR A 65 -5.31 -10.88 16.77
N THR A 66 -5.38 -10.35 17.98
CA THR A 66 -5.74 -11.11 19.19
C THR A 66 -7.23 -11.41 19.20
N ARG A 67 -7.62 -12.54 19.79
CA ARG A 67 -9.02 -12.84 20.07
C ARG A 67 -9.48 -12.07 21.32
N PRO A 68 -10.80 -11.88 21.51
CA PRO A 68 -11.33 -11.33 22.75
C PRO A 68 -10.82 -12.10 23.97
N ASP A 69 -10.28 -11.38 24.94
CA ASP A 69 -9.78 -11.91 26.21
C ASP A 69 -10.55 -11.24 27.37
N PRO A 70 -11.36 -11.98 28.14
CA PRO A 70 -12.08 -11.43 29.29
C PRO A 70 -11.18 -10.87 30.39
N GLU A 71 -9.93 -11.35 30.52
CA GLU A 71 -8.96 -10.85 31.50
C GLU A 71 -8.31 -9.53 31.03
N HIS A 72 -8.30 -9.30 29.72
CA HIS A 72 -7.72 -8.11 29.08
C HIS A 72 -8.72 -7.48 28.08
N PRO A 73 -9.86 -6.95 28.57
CA PRO A 73 -10.92 -6.46 27.70
C PRO A 73 -10.46 -5.26 26.85
N VAL A 74 -10.77 -5.31 25.55
CA VAL A 74 -10.49 -4.22 24.60
C VAL A 74 -11.81 -3.62 24.13
N ASP A 75 -12.13 -2.41 24.62
CA ASP A 75 -13.30 -1.67 24.16
C ASP A 75 -13.10 -1.17 22.72
N ARG A 76 -14.16 -1.19 21.90
CA ARG A 76 -14.15 -0.66 20.53
C ARG A 76 -13.82 0.83 20.44
N LEU A 77 -14.03 1.58 21.52
CA LEU A 77 -13.74 3.00 21.64
C LEU A 77 -12.33 3.27 22.18
N SER A 78 -11.57 2.23 22.54
CA SER A 78 -10.17 2.39 22.92
C SER A 78 -9.39 3.05 21.78
N PRO A 79 -8.46 3.97 22.10
CA PRO A 79 -7.76 4.74 21.09
C PRO A 79 -6.86 3.85 20.24
N ALA A 80 -6.68 4.22 18.98
CA ALA A 80 -5.56 3.72 18.20
C ALA A 80 -4.26 4.29 18.78
N VAL A 81 -3.23 3.45 18.89
CA VAL A 81 -1.91 3.84 19.39
C VAL A 81 -0.89 3.64 18.28
N ARG A 82 0.05 4.58 18.16
CA ARG A 82 1.26 4.42 17.35
C ARG A 82 2.47 4.53 18.28
N ASP A 83 3.22 3.44 18.40
CA ASP A 83 4.47 3.41 19.12
C ASP A 83 5.62 3.44 18.11
N ARG A 84 6.22 4.61 17.93
CA ARG A 84 7.31 4.80 16.96
C ARG A 84 8.59 4.12 17.40
N HIS A 85 8.82 3.98 18.71
CA HIS A 85 10.02 3.33 19.27
C HIS A 85 10.00 1.83 18.98
N LEU A 86 8.84 1.20 19.17
CA LEU A 86 8.60 -0.21 18.87
C LEU A 86 8.19 -0.46 17.41
N ARG A 87 8.01 0.62 16.64
CA ARG A 87 7.62 0.61 15.22
C ARG A 87 6.29 -0.10 14.94
N ILE A 88 5.36 -0.05 15.91
CA ILE A 88 4.05 -0.67 15.82
C ILE A 88 2.93 0.36 15.81
N TYR A 89 1.80 -0.02 15.22
CA TYR A 89 0.51 0.60 15.50
C TYR A 89 -0.45 -0.46 16.03
N THR A 90 -1.47 -0.02 16.75
CA THR A 90 -2.53 -0.89 17.24
C THR A 90 -3.85 -0.14 17.32
N ARG A 91 -4.95 -0.88 17.20
CA ARG A 91 -6.30 -0.39 17.42
C ARG A 91 -7.20 -1.56 17.83
N PRO A 92 -8.38 -1.29 18.40
CA PRO A 92 -9.40 -2.30 18.60
C PRO A 92 -9.79 -2.97 17.27
N GLU A 93 -9.94 -4.27 17.29
CA GLU A 93 -10.36 -5.09 16.16
C GLU A 93 -11.10 -6.33 16.69
N SER A 94 -12.36 -6.52 16.29
CA SER A 94 -13.13 -7.73 16.59
C SER A 94 -13.14 -8.16 18.08
N GLY A 95 -13.15 -7.19 19.01
CA GLY A 95 -13.14 -7.41 20.47
C GLY A 95 -11.76 -7.72 21.07
N GLY A 96 -10.71 -7.73 20.26
CA GLY A 96 -9.31 -7.73 20.67
C GLY A 96 -8.55 -6.54 20.10
N LEU A 97 -7.23 -6.68 19.97
CA LEU A 97 -6.32 -5.75 19.30
C LEU A 97 -5.82 -6.32 17.98
N ILE A 98 -5.77 -5.48 16.95
CA ILE A 98 -4.83 -5.64 15.84
C ILE A 98 -3.54 -4.89 16.18
N VAL A 99 -2.39 -5.50 15.94
CA VAL A 99 -1.06 -4.88 16.09
C VAL A 99 -0.30 -5.11 14.80
N GLY A 100 0.10 -4.04 14.11
CA GLY A 100 0.88 -4.11 12.87
C GLY A 100 2.22 -3.42 13.02
N MET A 101 3.25 -3.91 12.33
CA MET A 101 4.62 -3.41 12.42
C MET A 101 5.08 -2.80 11.09
N TYR A 102 5.72 -1.63 11.15
CA TYR A 102 6.51 -1.09 10.04
C TYR A 102 7.96 -1.43 10.25
N GLU A 103 8.47 -2.42 9.53
CA GLU A 103 9.78 -3.01 9.79
C GLU A 103 10.95 -2.12 9.39
N ALA A 104 12.11 -2.31 10.01
CA ALA A 104 13.33 -1.58 9.64
C ALA A 104 13.91 -2.09 8.31
N GLU A 105 13.74 -3.39 8.03
CA GLU A 105 14.21 -4.07 6.83
C GLU A 105 13.01 -4.72 6.11
N PRO A 106 12.14 -3.91 5.48
CA PRO A 106 10.98 -4.44 4.78
C PRO A 106 11.38 -5.21 3.52
N GLN A 107 10.46 -6.02 3.00
CA GLN A 107 10.70 -6.88 1.83
C GLN A 107 9.75 -6.51 0.68
N VAL A 108 10.29 -6.44 -0.53
CA VAL A 108 9.49 -6.29 -1.76
C VAL A 108 8.76 -7.60 -2.03
N VAL A 109 7.50 -7.49 -2.45
CA VAL A 109 6.72 -8.60 -2.99
C VAL A 109 6.65 -8.45 -4.49
N ASP A 110 7.12 -9.46 -5.22
CA ASP A 110 7.01 -9.47 -6.68
C ASP A 110 5.57 -9.77 -7.09
N MET A 111 4.85 -8.74 -7.53
CA MET A 111 3.47 -8.87 -7.97
C MET A 111 3.33 -9.54 -9.34
N SER A 112 4.40 -9.59 -10.14
CA SER A 112 4.37 -10.17 -11.49
C SER A 112 4.36 -11.71 -11.46
N GLY A 113 4.92 -12.29 -10.41
CA GLY A 113 4.93 -13.75 -10.19
C GLY A 113 3.65 -14.30 -9.57
N LEU A 114 2.70 -13.44 -9.17
CA LEU A 114 1.45 -13.89 -8.55
C LEU A 114 0.39 -14.23 -9.61
N PRO A 115 -0.44 -15.27 -9.39
CA PRO A 115 -1.49 -15.63 -10.33
C PRO A 115 -2.57 -14.55 -10.40
N ALA A 116 -3.25 -14.44 -11.55
CA ALA A 116 -4.27 -13.41 -11.79
C ALA A 116 -5.47 -13.47 -10.81
N ASN A 117 -5.73 -14.64 -10.22
CA ASN A 117 -6.76 -14.85 -9.20
C ASN A 117 -6.22 -14.83 -7.76
N PHE A 118 -5.03 -14.29 -7.55
CA PHE A 118 -4.45 -14.16 -6.21
C PHE A 118 -5.32 -13.28 -5.31
N ASP A 119 -5.53 -13.75 -4.09
CA ASP A 119 -6.23 -13.03 -3.04
C ASP A 119 -5.30 -12.91 -1.81
N MET A 120 -5.18 -11.70 -1.25
CA MET A 120 -4.32 -11.46 -0.09
C MET A 120 -4.74 -12.27 1.15
N SER A 121 -6.01 -12.66 1.27
CA SER A 121 -6.49 -13.52 2.36
C SER A 121 -5.87 -14.91 2.34
N ALA A 122 -5.32 -15.35 1.20
CA ALA A 122 -4.59 -16.60 1.08
C ALA A 122 -3.13 -16.49 1.57
N MET A 123 -2.63 -15.28 1.85
CA MET A 123 -1.27 -15.09 2.35
C MET A 123 -1.11 -15.72 3.72
N LYS A 124 -0.04 -16.50 3.86
CA LYS A 124 0.35 -17.15 5.10
C LYS A 124 1.76 -16.72 5.45
N VAL A 125 2.00 -16.59 6.75
CA VAL A 125 3.34 -16.40 7.30
C VAL A 125 3.62 -17.52 8.28
N ALA A 126 4.81 -18.09 8.19
CA ALA A 126 5.26 -19.11 9.12
C ALA A 126 5.54 -18.46 10.50
N ARG A 127 5.25 -19.15 11.60
CA ARG A 127 5.45 -18.58 12.94
C ARG A 127 6.91 -18.41 13.32
N ASP A 128 7.80 -19.21 12.73
CA ASP A 128 9.26 -19.13 12.87
C ASP A 128 9.89 -18.08 11.95
N ASN A 129 9.09 -17.33 11.19
CA ASN A 129 9.56 -16.21 10.41
C ASN A 129 10.12 -15.10 11.33
N LEU A 130 11.30 -14.58 10.99
CA LEU A 130 12.00 -13.56 11.79
C LEU A 130 11.16 -12.29 12.00
N HIS A 131 10.41 -11.85 10.98
CA HIS A 131 9.54 -10.67 11.05
C HIS A 131 8.35 -10.88 12.00
N VAL A 132 7.86 -12.11 12.10
CA VAL A 132 6.84 -12.49 13.09
C VAL A 132 7.40 -12.42 14.51
N ALA A 133 8.63 -12.90 14.71
CA ALA A 133 9.29 -12.82 16.01
C ALA A 133 9.46 -11.36 16.47
N TYR A 134 9.89 -10.46 15.57
CA TYR A 134 9.98 -9.03 15.87
C TYR A 134 8.62 -8.40 16.21
N LEU A 135 7.57 -8.73 15.47
CA LEU A 135 6.22 -8.26 15.75
C LEU A 135 5.73 -8.71 17.13
N LEU A 136 5.92 -9.99 17.47
CA LEU A 136 5.52 -10.55 18.76
C LEU A 136 6.30 -9.91 19.92
N ASP A 137 7.61 -9.74 19.78
CA ASP A 137 8.46 -9.07 20.77
C ASP A 137 8.00 -7.62 21.01
N ALA A 138 7.80 -6.84 19.95
CA ALA A 138 7.32 -5.46 20.07
C ALA A 138 5.90 -5.38 20.66
N ALA A 139 5.00 -6.29 20.27
CA ALA A 139 3.66 -6.35 20.84
C ALA A 139 3.70 -6.68 22.33
N HIS A 140 4.55 -7.63 22.76
CA HIS A 140 4.74 -8.00 24.15
C HIS A 140 5.32 -6.84 24.99
N GLN A 141 6.34 -6.15 24.47
CA GLN A 141 6.92 -4.97 25.14
C GLN A 141 5.87 -3.88 25.40
N ARG A 142 4.94 -3.67 24.46
CA ARG A 142 3.85 -2.69 24.63
C ARG A 142 2.70 -3.22 25.47
N PHE A 143 2.37 -4.49 25.33
CA PHE A 143 1.24 -5.17 25.95
C PHE A 143 1.72 -6.50 26.54
N PRO A 144 2.19 -6.52 27.80
CA PRO A 144 2.78 -7.72 28.41
C PRO A 144 1.88 -8.96 28.43
N TRP A 145 0.56 -8.78 28.32
CA TRP A 145 -0.41 -9.87 28.23
C TRP A 145 -0.45 -10.57 26.86
N ILE A 146 0.09 -9.93 25.81
CA ILE A 146 0.31 -10.56 24.51
C ILE A 146 1.59 -11.39 24.60
N THR A 147 1.44 -12.71 24.55
CA THR A 147 2.52 -13.69 24.59
C THR A 147 2.34 -14.70 23.45
N GLU A 148 3.30 -15.59 23.24
CA GLU A 148 3.17 -16.69 22.26
C GLU A 148 1.97 -17.61 22.51
N ARG A 149 1.45 -17.64 23.75
CA ARG A 149 0.28 -18.44 24.15
C ARG A 149 -1.04 -17.72 23.92
N THR A 150 -1.01 -16.40 23.71
CA THR A 150 -2.22 -15.59 23.53
C THR A 150 -2.92 -16.03 22.23
N PRO A 151 -4.21 -16.39 22.29
CA PRO A 151 -4.95 -16.77 21.08
C PRO A 151 -4.99 -15.62 20.08
N MET A 152 -4.32 -15.79 18.94
CA MET A 152 -4.22 -14.77 17.89
C MET A 152 -4.04 -15.38 16.50
N THR A 153 -4.39 -14.59 15.50
CA THR A 153 -4.00 -14.82 14.11
C THR A 153 -2.81 -13.92 13.78
N ILE A 154 -1.81 -14.43 13.07
CA ILE A 154 -0.69 -13.65 12.57
C ILE A 154 -0.72 -13.75 11.04
N THR A 155 -0.68 -12.61 10.37
CA THR A 155 -0.88 -12.49 8.92
C THR A 155 0.18 -11.58 8.33
N THR A 156 0.42 -11.76 7.04
CA THR A 156 1.17 -10.82 6.20
C THR A 156 0.25 -10.29 5.10
N GLY A 157 0.44 -9.05 4.71
CA GLY A 157 -0.27 -8.38 3.63
C GLY A 157 0.69 -7.65 2.71
N ILE A 158 0.15 -6.96 1.71
CA ILE A 158 0.94 -6.21 0.72
C ILE A 158 0.44 -4.77 0.70
N MET A 159 1.36 -3.82 0.78
CA MET A 159 1.09 -2.39 0.69
C MET A 159 1.84 -1.79 -0.49
N THR A 160 1.25 -0.77 -1.13
CA THR A 160 1.89 -0.01 -2.20
C THR A 160 2.60 1.20 -1.63
N PHE A 161 3.93 1.19 -1.67
CA PHE A 161 4.79 2.27 -1.21
C PHE A 161 5.25 3.14 -2.38
N THR A 162 5.50 4.41 -2.08
CA THR A 162 6.11 5.40 -2.98
C THR A 162 7.43 5.89 -2.40
N PRO A 163 8.31 6.52 -3.18
CA PRO A 163 9.59 7.03 -2.67
C PRO A 163 9.47 8.04 -1.52
N ASP A 164 8.37 8.78 -1.43
CA ASP A 164 8.15 9.88 -0.49
C ASP A 164 6.99 9.65 0.51
N GLY A 165 6.25 8.55 0.41
CA GLY A 165 5.11 8.27 1.29
C GLY A 165 3.79 8.88 0.87
N HIS A 166 3.77 9.67 -0.21
CA HIS A 166 2.57 10.31 -0.72
C HIS A 166 1.96 9.49 -1.87
N PRO A 167 0.63 9.41 -1.99
CA PRO A 167 0.00 8.74 -3.13
C PRO A 167 0.29 9.43 -4.46
N PHE A 168 0.04 8.73 -5.56
CA PHE A 168 -0.01 9.27 -6.91
C PHE A 168 -1.46 9.43 -7.33
N CYS A 169 -1.87 10.68 -7.56
CA CYS A 169 -3.22 11.10 -7.91
C CYS A 169 -3.16 12.06 -9.10
N GLY A 170 -3.88 11.76 -10.17
CA GLY A 170 -3.95 12.61 -11.36
C GLY A 170 -3.44 11.94 -12.62
N THR A 171 -3.06 12.72 -13.62
CA THR A 171 -2.68 12.23 -14.96
C THR A 171 -1.18 11.97 -15.06
N MET A 172 -0.79 11.06 -15.95
CA MET A 172 0.59 10.98 -16.44
C MET A 172 0.72 11.72 -17.78
N PRO A 173 1.91 12.23 -18.13
CA PRO A 173 2.17 12.79 -19.46
C PRO A 173 1.95 11.75 -20.56
N ASN A 174 1.75 12.24 -21.79
CA ASN A 174 1.65 11.46 -23.04
C ASN A 174 0.39 10.59 -23.25
N VAL A 175 -0.45 10.35 -22.23
CA VAL A 175 -1.70 9.59 -22.40
C VAL A 175 -2.90 10.34 -21.82
N GLN A 176 -3.64 11.03 -22.68
CA GLN A 176 -4.87 11.73 -22.31
C GLN A 176 -5.95 10.74 -21.86
N GLY A 177 -6.68 11.09 -20.79
CA GLY A 177 -7.73 10.24 -20.22
C GLY A 177 -7.23 9.11 -19.31
N LEU A 178 -5.91 8.92 -19.15
CA LEU A 178 -5.35 7.97 -18.19
C LEU A 178 -4.98 8.67 -16.88
N PHE A 179 -5.59 8.22 -15.79
CA PHE A 179 -5.37 8.73 -14.44
C PHE A 179 -4.81 7.64 -13.52
N TYR A 180 -4.14 8.06 -12.46
CA TYR A 180 -3.57 7.23 -11.43
C TYR A 180 -4.16 7.59 -10.07
N CYS A 181 -4.39 6.58 -9.23
CA CYS A 181 -4.85 6.71 -7.85
C CYS A 181 -4.30 5.53 -7.04
N SER A 182 -3.02 5.57 -6.69
CA SER A 182 -2.32 4.47 -6.01
C SER A 182 -1.19 4.98 -5.10
N GLY A 183 -0.45 4.08 -4.45
CA GLY A 183 0.75 4.44 -3.68
C GLY A 183 0.49 5.03 -2.29
N PHE A 184 -0.61 4.64 -1.65
CA PHE A 184 -1.02 5.25 -0.38
C PHE A 184 -0.12 4.96 0.83
N SER A 185 0.89 4.08 0.70
CA SER A 185 1.90 3.83 1.74
C SER A 185 1.29 3.50 3.12
N GLY A 186 0.18 2.74 3.11
CA GLY A 186 -0.57 2.34 4.31
C GLY A 186 -1.68 3.30 4.77
N HIS A 187 -1.89 4.43 4.09
CA HIS A 187 -2.86 5.46 4.50
C HIS A 187 -4.17 5.47 3.68
N GLY A 188 -4.34 4.52 2.76
CA GLY A 188 -5.42 4.58 1.76
C GLY A 188 -6.82 4.61 2.37
N ILE A 189 -7.05 3.85 3.45
CA ILE A 189 -8.35 3.84 4.15
C ILE A 189 -8.70 5.25 4.65
N VAL A 190 -7.76 5.91 5.35
CA VAL A 190 -8.02 7.21 5.99
C VAL A 190 -8.12 8.35 4.97
N GLN A 191 -7.37 8.24 3.86
CA GLN A 191 -7.31 9.28 2.82
C GLN A 191 -8.41 9.14 1.75
N SER A 192 -8.97 7.93 1.58
CA SER A 192 -9.91 7.60 0.50
C SER A 192 -11.09 8.56 0.32
N PRO A 193 -11.75 9.12 1.36
CA PRO A 193 -12.91 9.99 1.14
C PRO A 193 -12.52 11.28 0.39
N THR A 194 -11.43 11.92 0.81
CA THR A 194 -10.96 13.17 0.19
C THR A 194 -10.32 12.89 -1.16
N ILE A 195 -9.56 11.80 -1.28
CA ILE A 195 -8.92 11.42 -2.56
C ILE A 195 -9.98 11.07 -3.61
N GLY A 196 -11.08 10.42 -3.23
CA GLY A 196 -12.20 10.16 -4.13
C GLY A 196 -12.79 11.45 -4.69
N LYS A 197 -12.97 12.48 -3.85
CA LYS A 197 -13.42 13.81 -4.29
C LYS A 197 -12.39 14.47 -5.21
N ILE A 198 -11.11 14.47 -4.85
CA ILE A 198 -10.02 15.03 -5.67
C ILE A 198 -10.00 14.37 -7.05
N MET A 199 -10.04 13.04 -7.13
CA MET A 199 -10.04 12.32 -8.40
C MET A 199 -11.30 12.61 -9.23
N ALA A 200 -12.47 12.76 -8.59
CA ALA A 200 -13.68 13.15 -9.30
C ALA A 200 -13.57 14.55 -9.92
N GLU A 201 -13.06 15.54 -9.18
CA GLU A 201 -12.83 16.91 -9.67
C GLU A 201 -11.77 16.94 -10.79
N LEU A 202 -10.68 16.18 -10.65
CA LEU A 202 -9.67 16.05 -11.70
C LEU A 202 -10.22 15.45 -13.00
N VAL A 203 -11.10 14.43 -12.89
CA VAL A 203 -11.69 13.77 -14.06
C VAL A 203 -12.78 14.63 -14.71
N LEU A 204 -13.64 15.29 -13.93
CA LEU A 204 -14.79 16.03 -14.44
C LEU A 204 -14.44 17.47 -14.83
N ASP A 205 -13.63 18.15 -14.01
CA ASP A 205 -13.36 19.58 -14.12
C ASP A 205 -11.93 19.88 -14.57
N GLY A 206 -11.06 18.87 -14.64
CA GLY A 206 -9.64 19.01 -15.01
C GLY A 206 -8.78 19.66 -13.94
N LYS A 207 -9.33 19.94 -12.75
CA LYS A 207 -8.62 20.58 -11.62
C LYS A 207 -9.23 20.18 -10.29
N SER A 208 -8.42 20.17 -9.24
CA SER A 208 -8.85 19.94 -7.86
C SER A 208 -9.16 21.27 -7.15
N SER A 209 -10.10 21.24 -6.21
CA SER A 209 -10.34 22.32 -5.25
C SER A 209 -9.32 22.33 -4.10
N TYR A 210 -8.52 21.27 -3.97
CA TYR A 210 -7.43 21.13 -3.00
C TYR A 210 -6.06 21.37 -3.67
N ASP A 211 -5.06 21.78 -2.89
CA ASP A 211 -3.66 21.74 -3.33
C ASP A 211 -3.15 20.29 -3.32
N ILE A 212 -2.83 19.78 -4.51
CA ILE A 212 -2.45 18.38 -4.73
C ILE A 212 -1.00 18.21 -5.17
N ARG A 213 -0.17 19.27 -5.14
CA ARG A 213 1.21 19.23 -5.68
C ARG A 213 2.07 18.09 -5.14
N HIS A 214 1.87 17.72 -3.88
CA HIS A 214 2.62 16.63 -3.23
C HIS A 214 2.12 15.23 -3.59
N ILE A 215 0.94 15.12 -4.18
CA ILE A 215 0.32 13.86 -4.58
C ILE A 215 0.16 13.74 -6.09
N ASP A 216 0.64 14.70 -6.88
CA ASP A 216 0.58 14.64 -8.34
C ASP A 216 1.20 13.34 -8.85
N ALA A 217 0.50 12.71 -9.80
CA ALA A 217 0.88 11.42 -10.35
C ALA A 217 2.21 11.48 -11.13
N ASP A 218 2.53 12.61 -11.74
CA ASP A 218 3.67 12.82 -12.61
C ASP A 218 4.87 13.50 -11.90
N ARG A 219 4.82 13.68 -10.58
CA ARG A 219 5.87 14.39 -9.82
C ARG A 219 7.28 13.81 -9.95
N TYR A 220 7.41 12.58 -10.45
CA TYR A 220 8.68 11.93 -10.75
C TYR A 220 8.96 11.70 -12.23
N TRP A 221 8.04 12.10 -13.13
CA TRP A 221 8.09 11.79 -14.56
C TRP A 221 9.45 12.14 -15.20
N ASP A 222 9.91 13.37 -14.99
CA ASP A 222 11.17 13.88 -15.55
C ASP A 222 12.36 13.80 -14.59
N LEU A 223 12.21 13.15 -13.42
CA LEU A 223 13.27 13.10 -12.40
C LEU A 223 14.15 11.85 -12.59
N PRO A 224 15.45 11.99 -12.86
CA PRO A 224 16.33 10.83 -13.04
C PRO A 224 16.37 9.92 -11.81
N GLY A 225 16.38 8.60 -12.04
CA GLY A 225 16.45 7.59 -10.99
C GLY A 225 15.10 7.24 -10.34
N TYR A 226 13.99 7.59 -10.99
CA TYR A 226 12.62 7.24 -10.56
C TYR A 226 11.83 6.41 -11.58
N GLN A 227 12.48 5.99 -12.66
CA GLN A 227 11.90 5.26 -13.78
C GLN A 227 12.32 3.79 -13.74
N GLU A 228 13.58 3.55 -13.36
CA GLU A 228 14.13 2.20 -13.26
C GLU A 228 13.60 1.45 -12.06
N ARG A 229 13.18 0.20 -12.28
CA ARG A 229 12.48 -0.61 -11.27
C ARG A 229 13.30 -0.86 -10.02
N GLN A 230 14.60 -1.10 -10.19
CA GLN A 230 15.50 -1.36 -9.09
C GLN A 230 15.66 -0.12 -8.20
N ASP A 231 15.84 1.07 -8.81
CA ASP A 231 15.99 2.33 -8.09
C ASP A 231 14.71 2.71 -7.35
N VAL A 232 13.55 2.61 -8.03
CA VAL A 232 12.23 2.86 -7.41
C VAL A 232 12.02 1.93 -6.22
N SER A 233 12.29 0.63 -6.38
CA SER A 233 12.11 -0.34 -5.32
C SER A 233 13.00 -0.04 -4.11
N GLN A 234 14.27 0.32 -4.34
CA GLN A 234 15.19 0.69 -3.27
C GLN A 234 14.76 1.95 -2.52
N LYS A 235 14.24 2.97 -3.23
CA LYS A 235 13.70 4.18 -2.60
C LYS A 235 12.45 3.88 -1.77
N CYS A 236 11.53 3.07 -2.30
CA CYS A 236 10.33 2.66 -1.58
C CYS A 236 10.67 1.83 -0.33
N LEU A 237 11.64 0.90 -0.41
CA LEU A 237 12.15 0.15 0.72
C LEU A 237 12.77 1.08 1.78
N THR A 238 13.55 2.06 1.35
CA THR A 238 14.14 3.06 2.24
C THR A 238 13.06 3.88 2.94
N MET A 239 12.03 4.32 2.22
CA MET A 239 10.91 5.04 2.82
C MET A 239 10.17 4.16 3.83
N ALA A 240 9.84 2.92 3.48
CA ALA A 240 9.18 1.96 4.36
C ALA A 240 10.00 1.67 5.63
N GLY A 241 11.29 1.40 5.48
CA GLY A 241 12.23 1.17 6.57
C GLY A 241 12.39 2.38 7.50
N ASN A 242 12.14 3.58 6.99
CA ASN A 242 12.20 4.82 7.75
C ASN A 242 10.82 5.41 8.08
N TYR A 243 9.72 4.65 7.92
CA TYR A 243 8.36 5.17 8.07
C TYR A 243 8.11 5.81 9.47
N TYR A 244 8.67 5.22 10.53
CA TYR A 244 8.64 5.80 11.88
C TYR A 244 9.90 6.59 12.27
N GLY A 245 10.77 6.88 11.29
CA GLY A 245 12.07 7.50 11.47
C GLY A 245 13.13 6.56 12.06
N ARG A 246 14.35 7.08 12.22
CA ARG A 246 15.35 6.46 13.09
C ARG A 246 15.04 6.85 14.52
N VAL A 247 14.78 5.86 15.37
CA VAL A 247 14.59 6.09 16.79
C VAL A 247 15.96 6.39 17.40
N GLU A 248 16.21 7.64 17.78
CA GLU A 248 17.38 8.01 18.56
C GLU A 248 17.39 7.20 19.88
N GLY A 249 18.47 6.47 20.15
CA GLY A 249 18.65 5.73 21.40
C GLY A 249 19.05 4.25 21.28
N LYS A 250 19.00 3.62 20.09
CA LYS A 250 19.70 2.34 19.87
C LYS A 250 21.13 2.62 19.45
N SER A 251 22.04 2.69 20.42
CA SER A 251 23.48 2.58 20.19
C SER A 251 23.75 1.33 19.36
N ALA A 252 24.51 1.47 18.27
CA ALA A 252 25.07 0.33 17.56
C ALA A 252 25.79 -0.57 18.59
N GLY A 253 25.38 -1.83 18.66
CA GLY A 253 26.09 -2.85 19.43
C GLY A 253 27.51 -3.04 18.89
N PRO A 254 28.44 -3.54 19.71
CA PRO A 254 29.87 -3.43 19.47
C PRO A 254 30.35 -4.53 18.53
N HIS A 255 30.02 -4.44 17.25
CA HIS A 255 30.70 -5.20 16.21
C HIS A 255 30.96 -4.29 15.01
N SER A 256 31.89 -3.34 15.23
CA SER A 256 32.75 -2.75 14.21
C SER A 256 34.11 -3.44 14.27
#